data_AF-A0A0E3V7V5-F1
#
_entry.id   AF-A0A0E3V7V5-F1
#
_cell.length_a   1.000
_cell.length_b   1.000
_cell.length_c   1.000
_cell.angle_alpha   90.00
_cell.angle_beta   90.00
_cell.angle_gamma   90.00
#
_symmetry.space_group_name_H-M   'P 1'
#
loop_
_entity.id
_entity.type
_entity.pdbx_description
1 polymer ?
#
loop_
_entity_poly.entity_id
_entity_poly.type
_entity_poly.pdbx_seq_one_letter_code
_entity_poly.pdbx_strand_id
1 'polypeptide(L)'
;MIYLFMTAWLLWSELVPVSPISRNNQMRQEAQAAYEAGQYVHALSLYATLSRTTTTIDPAVRLNLGHTFFKLNQFTKAKPQYETLLQSDRPDLRTAAATQLGVIACLEHDSATALSLFRQALLENADNESARYNFELVKKYYSGKKPAPTAKPKAADKKPKQVDKPRPAGGQQVERSARQDELLRRFQRLNLNEEQALQLLDAMQGDDLPYALTRSARRSTKPANTGNRW
;
A
#
# COMPACT_ATOMS: atom_id res chain seq x y z
N MET A 1 14.16 56.55 -9.73
CA MET A 1 13.71 56.14 -8.38
C MET A 1 12.77 54.93 -8.38
N ILE A 2 11.76 54.84 -9.26
CA ILE A 2 10.81 53.70 -9.31
C ILE A 2 11.48 52.34 -9.61
N TYR A 3 12.51 52.31 -10.47
CA TYR A 3 13.21 51.07 -10.81
C TYR A 3 13.96 50.43 -9.64
N LEU A 4 14.48 51.22 -8.69
CA LEU A 4 15.13 50.70 -7.48
C LEU A 4 14.14 50.01 -6.53
N PHE A 5 12.90 50.53 -6.47
CA PHE A 5 11.83 49.90 -5.69
C PHE A 5 11.33 48.60 -6.34
N MET A 6 11.24 48.53 -7.68
CA MET A 6 10.89 47.28 -8.37
C MET A 6 11.97 46.20 -8.25
N THR A 7 13.25 46.56 -8.35
CA THR A 7 14.35 45.59 -8.16
C THR A 7 14.43 45.12 -6.71
N ALA A 8 14.19 46.01 -5.74
CA ALA A 8 14.13 45.65 -4.32
C ALA A 8 12.92 44.74 -4.01
N TRP A 9 11.77 44.95 -4.67
CA TRP A 9 10.59 44.10 -4.53
C TRP A 9 10.77 42.70 -5.13
N LEU A 10 11.42 42.61 -6.30
CA LEU A 10 11.77 41.33 -6.92
C LEU A 10 12.77 40.54 -6.07
N LEU A 11 13.83 41.19 -5.55
CA LEU A 11 14.80 40.56 -4.64
C LEU A 11 14.17 40.13 -3.30
N TRP A 12 13.14 40.85 -2.82
CA TRP A 12 12.40 40.46 -1.61
C TRP A 12 11.47 39.25 -1.83
N SER A 13 10.94 39.10 -3.06
CA SER A 13 10.07 37.97 -3.40
C SER A 13 10.81 36.62 -3.47
N GLU A 14 12.13 36.63 -3.74
CA GLU A 14 12.98 35.44 -3.70
C GLU A 14 13.37 35.00 -2.27
N LEU A 15 13.13 35.84 -1.26
CA LEU A 15 13.42 35.57 0.15
C LEU A 15 12.24 34.96 0.92
N VAL A 16 11.10 34.71 0.26
CA VAL A 16 9.95 34.04 0.91
C VAL A 16 10.30 32.57 1.12
N PRO A 17 10.55 32.12 2.37
CA PRO A 17 10.92 30.75 2.61
C PRO A 17 9.78 29.83 2.17
N VAL A 18 10.10 28.86 1.29
CA VAL A 18 9.19 27.78 0.89
C VAL A 18 8.55 27.21 2.15
N SER A 19 7.23 27.37 2.30
CA SER A 19 6.53 27.07 3.55
C SER A 19 6.75 25.59 3.92
N PRO A 20 6.93 25.24 5.21
CA PRO A 20 7.13 23.86 5.64
C PRO A 20 6.06 22.89 5.11
N ILE A 21 4.83 23.37 4.92
CA ILE A 21 3.72 22.61 4.32
C ILE A 21 4.03 22.22 2.86
N SER A 22 4.51 23.15 2.04
CA SER A 22 4.85 22.89 0.64
C SER A 22 6.03 21.91 0.51
N ARG A 23 7.04 22.01 1.38
CA ARG A 23 8.15 21.05 1.45
C ARG A 23 7.69 19.64 1.82
N ASN A 24 6.81 19.52 2.81
CA ASN A 24 6.26 18.23 3.23
C ASN A 24 5.40 17.59 2.13
N ASN A 25 4.62 18.39 1.42
CA ASN A 25 3.84 17.91 0.28
C ASN A 25 4.72 17.43 -0.87
N GLN A 26 5.78 18.15 -1.19
CA GLN A 26 6.77 17.72 -2.18
C GLN A 26 7.46 16.42 -1.77
N MET A 27 7.92 16.31 -0.52
CA MET A 27 8.55 15.10 0.00
C MET A 27 7.60 13.89 -0.04
N ARG A 28 6.29 14.09 0.18
CA ARG A 28 5.28 13.02 0.02
C ARG A 28 5.17 12.55 -1.43
N GLN A 29 5.18 13.47 -2.39
CA GLN A 29 5.15 13.13 -3.82
C GLN A 29 6.42 12.38 -4.24
N GLU A 30 7.58 12.84 -3.78
CA GLU A 30 8.86 12.20 -4.05
C GLU A 30 8.96 10.80 -3.44
N ALA A 31 8.56 10.65 -2.17
CA ALA A 31 8.54 9.36 -1.48
C ALA A 31 7.70 8.33 -2.23
N GLN A 32 6.60 8.81 -2.80
CA GLN A 32 5.69 7.98 -3.54
C GLN A 32 6.18 7.65 -4.95
N ALA A 33 6.75 8.61 -5.66
CA ALA A 33 7.38 8.36 -6.96
C ALA A 33 8.54 7.34 -6.80
N ALA A 34 9.34 7.47 -5.75
CA ALA A 34 10.38 6.49 -5.42
C ALA A 34 9.79 5.10 -5.13
N TYR A 35 8.68 5.02 -4.40
CA TYR A 35 7.99 3.76 -4.12
C TYR A 35 7.48 3.09 -5.42
N GLU A 36 6.83 3.87 -6.30
CA GLU A 36 6.31 3.39 -7.59
C GLU A 36 7.43 2.97 -8.54
N ALA A 37 8.58 3.64 -8.48
CA ALA A 37 9.79 3.27 -9.23
C ALA A 37 10.52 2.05 -8.64
N GLY A 38 10.02 1.43 -7.57
CA GLY A 38 10.68 0.30 -6.89
C GLY A 38 11.92 0.71 -6.07
N GLN A 39 12.18 2.01 -5.93
CA GLN A 39 13.28 2.57 -5.14
C GLN A 39 12.93 2.59 -3.65
N TYR A 40 12.60 1.42 -3.08
CA TYR A 40 12.02 1.32 -1.74
C TYR A 40 12.94 1.83 -0.62
N VAL A 41 14.26 1.74 -0.79
CA VAL A 41 15.22 2.30 0.17
C VAL A 41 15.12 3.84 0.21
N HIS A 42 14.97 4.48 -0.95
CA HIS A 42 14.80 5.93 -1.05
C HIS A 42 13.42 6.36 -0.55
N ALA A 43 12.36 5.64 -0.92
CA ALA A 43 11.03 5.86 -0.36
C ALA A 43 11.04 5.75 1.18
N LEU A 44 11.80 4.80 1.74
CA LEU A 44 11.90 4.60 3.18
C LEU A 44 12.52 5.81 3.88
N SER A 45 13.62 6.37 3.34
CA SER A 45 14.25 7.55 3.95
C SER A 45 13.30 8.74 3.98
N LEU A 46 12.54 8.95 2.89
CA LEU A 46 11.58 10.06 2.80
C LEU A 46 10.38 9.84 3.73
N TYR A 47 9.76 8.66 3.74
CA TYR A 47 8.63 8.36 4.64
C TYR A 47 9.03 8.35 6.12
N ALA A 48 10.23 7.89 6.47
CA ALA A 48 10.74 7.95 7.84
C ALA A 48 10.99 9.39 8.31
N THR A 49 11.37 10.28 7.39
CA THR A 49 11.54 11.72 7.68
C THR A 49 10.17 12.38 7.90
N LEU A 50 9.21 12.13 6.99
CA LEU A 50 7.83 12.60 7.12
C LEU A 50 7.18 12.14 8.43
N SER A 51 7.44 10.91 8.87
CA SER A 51 6.89 10.38 10.12
C SER A 51 7.46 11.03 11.38
N ARG A 52 8.53 11.82 11.28
CA ARG A 52 9.15 12.53 12.42
C ARG A 52 8.92 14.03 12.39
N THR A 53 8.29 14.53 11.33
CA THR A 53 8.13 15.98 11.09
C THR A 53 7.03 16.59 11.97
N THR A 54 6.07 15.78 12.42
CA THR A 54 4.94 16.21 13.26
C THR A 54 4.83 15.34 14.51
N THR A 55 4.25 15.89 15.59
CA THR A 55 4.02 15.17 16.84
C THR A 55 3.15 13.93 16.64
N THR A 56 2.17 14.02 15.72
CA THR A 56 1.32 12.91 15.30
C THR A 56 1.60 12.55 13.85
N ILE A 57 1.86 11.27 13.59
CA ILE A 57 2.13 10.78 12.24
C ILE A 57 0.83 10.80 11.44
N ASP A 58 0.85 11.42 10.26
CA ASP A 58 -0.26 11.34 9.30
C ASP A 58 -0.55 9.86 8.98
N PRO A 59 -1.79 9.36 9.23
CA PRO A 59 -2.15 7.96 8.96
C PRO A 59 -1.81 7.48 7.54
N ALA A 60 -1.87 8.35 6.53
CA ALA A 60 -1.49 7.99 5.17
C ALA A 60 0.03 7.80 5.02
N VAL A 61 0.84 8.65 5.66
CA VAL A 61 2.30 8.49 5.73
C VAL A 61 2.65 7.19 6.47
N ARG A 62 1.95 6.89 7.57
CA ARG A 62 2.13 5.64 8.31
C ARG A 62 1.84 4.41 7.45
N LEU A 63 0.74 4.43 6.70
CA LEU A 63 0.38 3.33 5.81
C LEU A 63 1.48 3.08 4.78
N ASN A 64 1.95 4.14 4.12
CA ASN A 64 3.00 4.03 3.12
C ASN A 64 4.36 3.63 3.71
N LEU A 65 4.68 4.07 4.93
CA LEU A 65 5.85 3.59 5.65
C LEU A 65 5.75 2.07 5.91
N GLY A 66 4.57 1.60 6.33
CA GLY A 66 4.27 0.17 6.45
C GLY A 66 4.47 -0.58 5.12
N HIS A 67 3.92 -0.05 4.01
CA HIS A 67 4.09 -0.63 2.68
C HIS A 67 5.56 -0.66 2.24
N THR A 68 6.32 0.37 2.58
CA THR A 68 7.74 0.45 2.22
C THR A 68 8.58 -0.56 2.99
N PHE A 69 8.34 -0.70 4.30
CA PHE A 69 8.95 -1.77 5.09
C PHE A 69 8.58 -3.15 4.56
N PHE A 70 7.31 -3.34 4.19
CA PHE A 70 6.82 -4.59 3.63
C PHE A 70 7.55 -4.97 2.33
N LYS A 71 7.67 -4.03 1.37
CA LYS A 71 8.43 -4.27 0.11
C LYS A 71 9.92 -4.54 0.33
N LEU A 72 10.47 -4.09 1.45
CA LEU A 72 11.83 -4.38 1.88
C LEU A 72 11.94 -5.68 2.71
N ASN A 73 10.87 -6.47 2.81
CA ASN A 73 10.77 -7.68 3.65
C ASN A 73 11.05 -7.42 5.15
N GLN A 74 10.88 -6.18 5.62
CA GLN A 74 11.07 -5.78 7.01
C GLN A 74 9.74 -5.90 7.79
N PHE A 75 9.15 -7.09 7.82
CA PHE A 75 7.81 -7.31 8.39
C PHE A 75 7.69 -6.93 9.86
N THR A 76 8.75 -7.14 10.65
CA THR A 76 8.82 -6.72 12.06
C THR A 76 8.64 -5.22 12.26
N LYS A 77 9.04 -4.41 11.28
CA LYS A 77 8.83 -2.95 11.29
C LYS A 77 7.52 -2.54 10.62
N ALA A 78 7.05 -3.32 9.64
CA ALA A 78 5.82 -3.06 8.91
C ALA A 78 4.57 -3.27 9.79
N LYS A 79 4.49 -4.39 10.51
CA LYS A 79 3.36 -4.76 11.39
C LYS A 79 2.89 -3.63 12.31
N PRO A 80 3.75 -3.02 13.15
CA PRO A 80 3.29 -1.97 14.07
C PRO A 80 2.72 -0.73 13.35
N GLN A 81 3.14 -0.47 12.10
CA GLN A 81 2.55 0.61 11.31
C GLN A 81 1.11 0.30 10.93
N TYR A 82 0.82 -0.92 10.52
CA TYR A 82 -0.54 -1.35 10.16
C TYR A 82 -1.42 -1.57 11.39
N GLU A 83 -0.90 -2.15 12.47
CA GLU A 83 -1.64 -2.37 13.72
C GLU A 83 -2.19 -1.06 14.28
N THR A 84 -1.39 0.01 14.25
CA THR A 84 -1.84 1.35 14.63
C THR A 84 -3.02 1.83 13.75
N LEU A 85 -3.03 1.48 12.46
CA LEU A 85 -4.06 1.90 11.51
C LEU A 85 -5.37 1.13 11.64
N LEU A 86 -5.38 -0.03 12.31
CA LEU A 86 -6.63 -0.72 12.66
C LEU A 86 -7.54 0.13 13.55
N GLN A 87 -6.96 1.10 14.29
CA GLN A 87 -7.67 2.04 15.15
C GLN A 87 -7.94 3.40 14.47
N SER A 88 -7.67 3.54 13.17
CA SER A 88 -7.92 4.79 12.46
C SER A 88 -9.43 5.03 12.32
N ASP A 89 -9.89 6.29 12.41
CA ASP A 89 -11.28 6.66 12.10
C ASP A 89 -11.64 6.44 10.62
N ARG A 90 -10.65 6.22 9.76
CA ARG A 90 -10.81 6.04 8.33
C ARG A 90 -10.98 4.56 7.95
N PRO A 91 -12.17 4.12 7.50
CA PRO A 91 -12.43 2.73 7.10
C PRO A 91 -11.48 2.25 5.99
N ASP A 92 -11.11 3.15 5.08
CA ASP A 92 -10.22 2.83 3.98
C ASP A 92 -8.79 2.51 4.43
N LEU A 93 -8.33 3.11 5.54
CA LEU A 93 -7.04 2.78 6.14
C LEU A 93 -7.12 1.52 7.00
N ARG A 94 -8.21 1.32 7.75
CA ARG A 94 -8.43 0.09 8.52
C ARG A 94 -8.44 -1.14 7.63
N THR A 95 -9.18 -1.08 6.52
CA THR A 95 -9.29 -2.18 5.55
C THR A 95 -7.96 -2.48 4.89
N ALA A 96 -7.23 -1.46 4.41
CA ALA A 96 -5.89 -1.64 3.84
C ALA A 96 -4.92 -2.27 4.86
N ALA A 97 -4.92 -1.78 6.11
CA ALA A 97 -4.08 -2.31 7.17
C ALA A 97 -4.42 -3.76 7.53
N ALA A 98 -5.69 -4.10 7.69
CA ALA A 98 -6.14 -5.46 7.95
C ALA A 98 -5.77 -6.41 6.81
N THR A 99 -5.95 -5.98 5.55
CA THR A 99 -5.49 -6.77 4.39
C THR A 99 -3.98 -7.01 4.44
N GLN A 100 -3.16 -5.97 4.66
CA GLN A 100 -1.71 -6.13 4.71
C GLN A 100 -1.23 -6.97 5.90
N LEU A 101 -1.86 -6.85 7.06
CA LEU A 101 -1.57 -7.71 8.20
C LEU A 101 -1.94 -9.16 7.92
N GLY A 102 -3.06 -9.41 7.23
CA GLY A 102 -3.45 -10.76 6.81
C GLY A 102 -2.43 -11.37 5.86
N VAL A 103 -1.91 -10.57 4.92
CA VAL A 103 -0.81 -10.97 4.04
C VAL A 103 0.45 -11.31 4.83
N ILE A 104 0.84 -10.49 5.82
CA ILE A 104 2.01 -10.81 6.66
C ILE A 104 1.77 -12.11 7.46
N ALA A 105 0.56 -12.33 7.98
CA ALA A 105 0.22 -13.57 8.69
C ALA A 105 0.35 -14.80 7.77
N CYS A 106 -0.06 -14.70 6.49
CA CYS A 106 0.19 -15.74 5.49
C CYS A 106 1.69 -16.05 5.33
N LEU A 107 2.53 -15.01 5.25
CA LEU A 107 3.99 -15.17 5.13
C LEU A 107 4.62 -15.81 6.36
N GLU A 108 3.98 -15.67 7.52
CA GLU A 108 4.37 -16.31 8.77
C GLU A 108 3.70 -17.68 8.98
N HIS A 109 3.03 -18.19 7.95
CA HIS A 109 2.27 -19.45 7.98
C HIS A 109 1.11 -19.47 9.00
N ASP A 110 0.67 -18.31 9.48
CA ASP A 110 -0.49 -18.16 10.36
C ASP A 110 -1.77 -17.88 9.57
N SER A 111 -2.22 -18.93 8.85
CA SER A 111 -3.45 -18.90 8.05
C SER A 111 -4.71 -18.56 8.87
N ALA A 112 -4.73 -18.90 10.16
CA ALA A 112 -5.87 -18.61 11.03
C ALA A 112 -6.01 -17.10 11.28
N THR A 113 -4.91 -16.44 11.64
CA THR A 113 -4.87 -14.98 11.81
C THR A 113 -5.10 -14.28 10.48
N ALA A 114 -4.53 -14.79 9.38
CA ALA A 114 -4.77 -14.25 8.05
C ALA A 114 -6.26 -14.23 7.67
N LEU A 115 -6.97 -15.34 7.85
CA LEU A 115 -8.41 -15.42 7.58
C LEU A 115 -9.22 -14.47 8.44
N SER A 116 -8.87 -14.29 9.72
CA SER A 116 -9.53 -13.35 10.61
C SER A 116 -9.38 -11.91 10.11
N LEU A 117 -8.16 -11.52 9.73
CA LEU A 117 -7.84 -10.17 9.25
C LEU A 117 -8.47 -9.86 7.89
N PHE A 118 -8.44 -10.81 6.95
CA PHE A 118 -9.13 -10.62 5.67
C PHE A 118 -10.65 -10.52 5.86
N ARG A 119 -11.23 -11.35 6.74
CA ARG A 119 -12.65 -11.25 7.09
C ARG A 119 -12.98 -9.89 7.71
N GLN A 120 -12.14 -9.38 8.62
CA GLN A 120 -12.32 -8.05 9.21
C GLN A 120 -12.32 -6.97 8.12
N ALA A 121 -11.40 -7.03 7.15
CA ALA A 121 -11.38 -6.09 6.03
C ALA A 121 -12.66 -6.18 5.17
N LEU A 122 -13.18 -7.39 4.93
CA LEU A 122 -14.41 -7.60 4.14
C LEU A 122 -15.69 -7.19 4.86
N LEU A 123 -15.74 -7.30 6.19
CA LEU A 123 -16.87 -6.82 6.99
C LEU A 123 -16.97 -5.29 6.97
N GLU A 124 -15.82 -4.60 6.92
CA GLU A 124 -15.75 -3.14 6.85
C GLU A 124 -15.95 -2.62 5.41
N ASN A 125 -15.38 -3.31 4.42
CA ASN A 125 -15.53 -2.98 3.00
C ASN A 125 -15.65 -4.27 2.17
N ALA A 126 -16.89 -4.63 1.85
CA ALA A 126 -17.19 -5.82 1.06
C ALA A 126 -16.52 -5.80 -0.33
N ASP A 127 -16.30 -4.61 -0.91
CA ASP A 127 -15.68 -4.40 -2.24
C ASP A 127 -14.15 -4.40 -2.21
N ASN A 128 -13.54 -4.77 -1.09
CA ASN A 128 -12.09 -4.95 -1.01
C ASN A 128 -11.67 -6.23 -1.74
N GLU A 129 -11.45 -6.13 -3.05
CA GLU A 129 -11.08 -7.25 -3.91
C GLU A 129 -9.79 -7.95 -3.46
N SER A 130 -8.78 -7.21 -3.00
CA SER A 130 -7.54 -7.81 -2.47
C SER A 130 -7.82 -8.67 -1.24
N ALA A 131 -8.63 -8.19 -0.30
CA ALA A 131 -9.03 -8.99 0.87
C ALA A 131 -9.88 -10.21 0.45
N ARG A 132 -10.79 -10.04 -0.50
CA ARG A 132 -11.67 -11.11 -0.99
C ARG A 132 -10.86 -12.23 -1.63
N TYR A 133 -9.98 -11.86 -2.57
CA TYR A 133 -9.09 -12.78 -3.25
C TYR A 133 -8.20 -13.54 -2.26
N ASN A 134 -7.53 -12.82 -1.35
CA ASN A 134 -6.64 -13.44 -0.36
C ASN A 134 -7.42 -14.36 0.60
N PHE A 135 -8.62 -13.95 1.02
CA PHE A 135 -9.48 -14.76 1.88
C PHE A 135 -9.87 -16.08 1.21
N GLU A 136 -10.36 -16.02 -0.03
CA GLU A 136 -10.78 -17.22 -0.78
C GLU A 136 -9.60 -18.16 -1.03
N LEU A 137 -8.44 -17.60 -1.39
CA LEU A 137 -7.23 -18.39 -1.60
C LEU A 137 -6.82 -19.11 -0.32
N VAL A 138 -6.67 -18.40 0.80
CA VAL A 138 -6.25 -19.02 2.07
C VAL A 138 -7.30 -20.01 2.56
N LYS A 139 -8.59 -19.65 2.54
CA LYS A 139 -9.67 -20.50 3.04
C LYS A 139 -9.74 -21.83 2.31
N LYS A 140 -9.52 -21.82 0.99
CA LYS A 140 -9.57 -23.02 0.15
C LYS A 140 -8.49 -24.05 0.51
N TYR A 141 -7.31 -23.58 0.91
CA TYR A 141 -6.15 -24.44 1.16
C TYR A 141 -5.79 -24.56 2.65
N TYR A 142 -6.53 -23.89 3.54
CA TYR A 142 -6.31 -23.94 4.99
C TYR A 142 -6.53 -25.34 5.56
N SER A 143 -5.49 -25.93 6.17
CA SER A 143 -5.56 -27.28 6.74
C SER A 143 -6.22 -27.35 8.12
N GLY A 144 -6.54 -26.21 8.75
CA GLY A 144 -7.09 -26.17 10.11
C GLY A 144 -6.05 -26.32 11.23
N LYS A 145 -4.77 -26.55 10.89
CA LYS A 145 -3.69 -26.73 11.86
C LYS A 145 -2.98 -25.39 12.08
N LYS A 146 -2.80 -24.98 13.34
CA LYS A 146 -1.89 -23.87 13.66
C LYS A 146 -0.45 -24.31 13.35
N PRO A 147 0.37 -23.46 12.73
CA PRO A 147 1.76 -23.79 12.48
C PRO A 147 2.45 -24.09 13.82
N ALA A 148 3.22 -25.18 13.86
CA ALA A 148 4.14 -25.41 14.96
C ALA A 148 5.22 -24.32 14.92
N PRO A 149 5.70 -23.79 16.06
CA PRO A 149 6.73 -22.76 16.08
C PRO A 149 8.03 -23.37 15.54
N THR A 150 8.33 -23.15 14.26
CA THR A 150 9.58 -23.61 13.63
C THR A 150 10.19 -22.55 12.74
N ALA A 151 11.52 -22.65 12.66
CA ALA A 151 12.48 -21.62 12.31
C ALA A 151 12.24 -20.94 10.95
N LYS A 152 12.69 -19.67 10.89
CA LYS A 152 12.79 -18.84 9.69
C LYS A 152 13.06 -19.67 8.43
N PRO A 153 12.26 -19.55 7.36
CA PRO A 153 12.56 -20.19 6.11
C PRO A 153 13.93 -19.70 5.61
N LYS A 154 14.86 -20.63 5.39
CA LYS A 154 16.04 -20.36 4.58
C LYS A 154 15.53 -19.98 3.19
N ALA A 155 15.96 -18.83 2.69
CA ALA A 155 15.75 -18.43 1.30
C ALA A 155 16.26 -19.56 0.41
N ALA A 156 15.35 -20.38 -0.11
CA ALA A 156 15.68 -21.33 -1.14
C ALA A 156 15.78 -20.51 -2.43
N ASP A 157 16.99 -20.39 -2.96
CA ASP A 157 17.26 -19.93 -4.32
C ASP A 157 16.48 -20.78 -5.32
N LYS A 158 15.24 -20.38 -5.59
CA LYS A 158 14.49 -20.82 -6.76
C LYS A 158 14.10 -19.58 -7.53
N LYS A 159 14.94 -19.25 -8.52
CA LYS A 159 14.58 -18.31 -9.59
C LYS A 159 13.17 -18.64 -10.07
N PRO A 160 12.20 -17.72 -9.97
CA PRO A 160 10.91 -17.92 -10.60
C PRO A 160 11.14 -18.05 -12.10
N LYS A 161 10.64 -19.12 -12.72
CA LYS A 161 10.55 -19.17 -14.18
C LYS A 161 9.61 -18.04 -14.61
N GLN A 162 10.20 -17.02 -15.21
CA GLN A 162 9.53 -15.89 -15.82
C GLN A 162 8.58 -16.44 -16.89
N VAL A 163 7.26 -16.33 -16.66
CA VAL A 163 6.27 -16.54 -17.69
C VAL A 163 6.05 -15.19 -18.34
N ASP A 164 6.65 -14.99 -19.51
CA ASP A 164 6.47 -13.80 -20.31
C ASP A 164 4.98 -13.61 -20.65
N LYS A 165 4.44 -12.42 -20.38
CA LYS A 165 3.21 -11.97 -21.06
C LYS A 165 3.16 -10.43 -21.21
N PRO A 166 2.63 -9.92 -22.35
CA PRO A 166 2.64 -8.49 -22.67
C PRO A 166 1.61 -7.71 -21.84
N ARG A 167 1.91 -6.42 -21.66
CA ARG A 167 1.08 -5.43 -20.94
C ARG A 167 0.14 -4.75 -21.94
N PRO A 168 -1.20 -4.79 -21.76
CA PRO A 168 -2.09 -3.83 -22.38
C PRO A 168 -2.35 -2.66 -21.42
N ALA A 169 -2.54 -1.49 -22.01
CA ALA A 169 -2.86 -0.24 -21.35
C ALA A 169 -4.37 0.04 -21.45
N GLY A 170 -5.00 0.39 -20.32
CA GLY A 170 -6.27 1.11 -20.26
C GLY A 170 -7.51 0.29 -19.85
N GLY A 171 -8.00 0.52 -18.62
CA GLY A 171 -9.27 -0.05 -18.13
C GLY A 171 -9.23 -0.58 -16.69
N GLN A 172 -8.68 0.19 -15.76
CA GLN A 172 -8.05 -0.30 -14.52
C GLN A 172 -8.93 -1.08 -13.52
N GLN A 173 -10.26 -1.01 -13.62
CA GLN A 173 -11.16 -1.64 -12.64
C GLN A 173 -11.84 -2.91 -13.17
N VAL A 174 -12.28 -2.94 -14.42
CA VAL A 174 -12.91 -4.13 -15.04
C VAL A 174 -11.85 -5.16 -15.45
N GLU A 175 -10.68 -4.71 -15.95
CA GLU A 175 -9.57 -5.61 -16.29
C GLU A 175 -8.96 -6.30 -15.06
N ARG A 176 -8.97 -5.64 -13.89
CA ARG A 176 -8.34 -6.16 -12.68
C ARG A 176 -9.17 -7.31 -12.08
N SER A 177 -10.50 -7.15 -12.03
CA SER A 177 -11.42 -8.22 -11.62
C SER A 177 -11.35 -9.42 -12.57
N ALA A 178 -11.38 -9.18 -13.89
CA ALA A 178 -11.28 -10.26 -14.88
C ALA A 178 -9.94 -11.02 -14.80
N ARG A 179 -8.83 -10.32 -14.54
CA ARG A 179 -7.50 -10.93 -14.38
C ARG A 179 -7.41 -11.76 -13.10
N GLN A 180 -7.99 -11.30 -11.99
CA GLN A 180 -8.07 -12.06 -10.73
C GLN A 180 -8.94 -13.31 -10.87
N ASP A 181 -10.09 -13.21 -11.53
CA ASP A 181 -10.95 -14.36 -11.82
C ASP A 181 -10.25 -15.41 -12.69
N GLU A 182 -9.49 -14.97 -13.70
CA GLU A 182 -8.68 -15.87 -14.52
C GLU A 182 -7.59 -16.57 -13.69
N LEU A 183 -6.93 -15.82 -12.79
CA LEU A 183 -5.97 -16.37 -11.84
C LEU A 183 -6.63 -17.44 -10.94
N LEU A 184 -7.76 -17.13 -10.30
CA LEU A 184 -8.52 -18.07 -9.48
C LEU A 184 -8.90 -19.34 -10.25
N ARG A 185 -9.36 -19.20 -11.50
CA ARG A 185 -9.69 -20.34 -12.38
C ARG A 185 -8.45 -21.16 -12.74
N ARG A 186 -7.30 -20.54 -12.96
CA ARG A 186 -6.04 -21.27 -13.16
C ARG A 186 -5.63 -22.04 -11.90
N PHE A 187 -5.84 -21.47 -10.72
CA PHE A 187 -5.57 -22.15 -9.44
C PHE A 187 -6.53 -23.30 -9.16
N GLN A 188 -7.79 -23.20 -9.58
CA GLN A 188 -8.71 -24.35 -9.51
C GLN A 188 -8.20 -25.57 -10.28
N ARG A 189 -7.40 -25.36 -11.33
CA ARG A 189 -6.79 -26.45 -12.12
C ARG A 189 -5.46 -26.93 -11.52
N LEU A 190 -4.87 -26.20 -10.60
CA LEU A 190 -3.63 -26.58 -9.92
C LEU A 190 -3.98 -27.24 -8.58
N ASN A 191 -3.55 -28.49 -8.39
CA ASN A 191 -3.62 -29.18 -7.09
C ASN A 191 -2.56 -28.61 -6.13
N LEU A 192 -2.76 -27.36 -5.69
CA LEU A 192 -1.88 -26.71 -4.72
C LEU A 192 -2.15 -27.24 -3.30
N ASN A 193 -1.11 -27.32 -2.48
CA ASN A 193 -1.24 -27.50 -1.03
C ASN A 193 -1.19 -26.13 -0.31
N GLU A 194 -1.40 -26.11 1.01
CA GLU A 194 -1.42 -24.88 1.81
C GLU A 194 -0.15 -24.02 1.63
N GLU A 195 1.03 -24.64 1.73
CA GLU A 195 2.30 -23.94 1.57
C GLU A 195 2.45 -23.30 0.19
N GLN A 196 2.05 -24.00 -0.86
CA GLN A 196 2.11 -23.48 -2.23
C GLN A 196 1.14 -22.31 -2.44
N ALA A 197 -0.03 -22.33 -1.81
CA ALA A 197 -0.97 -21.20 -1.84
C ALA A 197 -0.40 -19.96 -1.14
N LEU A 198 0.33 -20.14 -0.03
CA LEU A 198 0.99 -19.05 0.68
C LEU A 198 2.19 -18.49 -0.11
N GLN A 199 3.02 -19.35 -0.71
CA GLN A 199 4.13 -18.94 -1.58
C GLN A 199 3.65 -18.17 -2.81
N LEU A 200 2.49 -18.55 -3.34
CA LEU A 200 1.87 -17.84 -4.43
C LEU A 200 1.36 -16.46 -4.01
N LEU A 201 0.73 -16.37 -2.83
CA LEU A 201 0.30 -15.09 -2.28
C LEU A 201 1.50 -14.15 -2.12
N ASP A 202 2.65 -14.66 -1.67
CA ASP A 202 3.92 -13.93 -1.66
C ASP A 202 4.31 -13.37 -3.04
N ALA A 203 4.30 -14.23 -4.06
CA ALA A 203 4.65 -13.85 -5.43
C ALA A 203 3.71 -12.79 -6.04
N MET A 204 2.46 -12.68 -5.56
CA MET A 204 1.45 -11.75 -6.09
C MET A 204 1.49 -10.35 -5.45
N GLN A 205 2.23 -10.16 -4.36
CA GLN A 205 2.26 -8.91 -3.61
C GLN A 205 2.86 -7.72 -4.40
N GLY A 206 3.42 -7.97 -5.58
CA GLY A 206 3.95 -6.96 -6.50
C GLY A 206 2.94 -5.88 -6.88
N ASP A 207 1.69 -6.29 -7.14
CA ASP A 207 0.76 -5.51 -7.97
C ASP A 207 -0.22 -4.61 -7.20
N ASP A 208 -0.28 -4.70 -5.87
CA ASP A 208 -1.50 -4.28 -5.19
C ASP A 208 -1.64 -2.80 -4.79
N LEU A 209 -0.58 -2.01 -4.62
CA LEU A 209 -0.71 -0.71 -3.93
C LEU A 209 0.18 0.40 -4.51
N PRO A 210 -0.43 1.59 -4.74
CA PRO A 210 -0.40 2.60 -3.67
C PRO A 210 -1.71 3.39 -3.46
N TYR A 211 -2.13 3.51 -2.18
CA TYR A 211 -3.43 4.06 -1.77
C TYR A 211 -3.43 5.59 -1.50
N ALA A 212 -2.27 6.25 -1.46
CA ALA A 212 -2.15 7.62 -0.92
C ALA A 212 -2.27 8.77 -1.95
N LEU A 213 -1.93 8.57 -3.24
CA LEU A 213 -2.03 9.66 -4.24
C LEU A 213 -3.39 9.75 -4.92
N THR A 214 -4.07 8.65 -5.11
CA THR A 214 -5.36 8.63 -5.83
C THR A 214 -6.44 9.41 -5.07
N ARG A 215 -6.37 9.48 -3.73
CA ARG A 215 -7.41 10.14 -2.92
C ARG A 215 -7.06 11.57 -2.49
N SER A 216 -5.78 11.89 -2.29
CA SER A 216 -5.36 13.28 -2.00
C SER A 216 -5.55 14.19 -3.22
N ALA A 217 -5.27 13.69 -4.43
CA ALA A 217 -5.56 14.39 -5.68
C ALA A 217 -7.08 14.61 -5.91
N ARG A 218 -7.94 13.68 -5.50
CA ARG A 218 -9.41 13.86 -5.60
C ARG A 218 -9.96 14.94 -4.66
N ARG A 219 -9.26 15.28 -3.58
CA ARG A 219 -9.67 16.37 -2.68
C ARG A 219 -9.20 17.74 -3.15
N SER A 220 -8.13 17.83 -3.94
CA SER A 220 -7.64 19.13 -4.46
C SER A 220 -8.35 19.61 -5.73
N THR A 221 -9.16 18.77 -6.39
CA THR A 221 -9.84 19.11 -7.66
C THR A 221 -11.34 19.37 -7.55
N LYS A 222 -11.89 19.64 -6.36
CA LYS A 222 -13.24 20.25 -6.28
C LYS A 222 -13.08 21.77 -6.40
N PRO A 223 -13.36 22.41 -7.55
CA PRO A 223 -13.55 23.84 -7.56
C PRO A 223 -14.72 24.14 -6.62
N ALA A 224 -14.53 25.10 -5.72
CA ALA A 224 -15.62 25.67 -4.96
C ALA A 224 -16.67 26.18 -5.97
N ASN A 225 -17.83 25.54 -6.00
CA ASN A 225 -18.97 26.05 -6.73
C ASN A 225 -19.46 27.29 -5.96
N THR A 226 -18.81 28.43 -6.17
CA THR A 226 -19.38 29.74 -5.85
C THR A 226 -20.49 29.99 -6.86
N GLY A 227 -21.63 29.34 -6.61
CA GLY A 227 -22.88 29.68 -7.26
C GLY A 227 -23.28 31.07 -6.80
N ASN A 228 -22.96 32.07 -7.62
CA ASN A 228 -23.66 33.34 -7.64
C ASN A 228 -25.16 33.07 -7.67
N ARG A 229 -25.88 33.52 -6.64
CA ARG A 229 -27.29 33.85 -6.77
C ARG A 229 -27.47 35.28 -6.25
N TRP A 230 -27.94 36.08 -7.21
CA TRP A 230 -28.44 37.45 -7.16
C TRP A 230 -29.17 37.82 -5.88
#